data_AF-A0A2D9C706-F1
#
_entry.id   AF-A0A2D9C706-F1
#
_cell.length_a   1.000
_cell.length_b   1.000
_cell.length_c   1.000
_cell.angle_alpha   90.00
_cell.angle_beta   90.00
_cell.angle_gamma   90.00
#
_symmetry.space_group_name_H-M   'P 1'
#
loop_
_entity.id
_entity.type
_entity.pdbx_description
1 polymer ?
#
loop_
_entity_poly.entity_id
_entity_poly.type
_entity_poly.pdbx_seq_one_letter_code
_entity_poly.pdbx_strand_id
1 'polypeptide(L)'
;MRGPRSLATEVLMLTKGGYMRKLIAVLTLLATPVAIGETVINYDDGSTYTLTEGQEIYISNTRSALFKRQLMKNKDTFFRVQKPWSSRDYVPEPQDPFVVGGHDWCKAYVPWGEGLTFDMITWQKVCDDDNDGKYGCGDTRFNASEDGGVCSS
;
A
#
# COMPACT_ATOMS: atom_id res chain seq x y z
N MET A 1 30.09 72.73 2.01
CA MET A 1 31.46 72.44 1.52
C MET A 1 31.53 70.99 1.04
N ARG A 2 32.05 70.77 -0.18
CA ARG A 2 32.70 69.57 -0.77
C ARG A 2 32.02 68.18 -0.69
N GLY A 3 31.72 67.61 -1.87
CA GLY A 3 31.84 66.15 -2.15
C GLY A 3 33.32 65.74 -2.31
N PRO A 4 33.74 64.65 -3.04
CA PRO A 4 32.99 63.68 -3.87
C PRO A 4 33.50 62.19 -3.78
N ARG A 5 33.07 61.34 -4.74
CA ARG A 5 33.63 60.05 -5.31
C ARG A 5 33.03 58.73 -4.75
N SER A 6 32.29 57.89 -5.49
CA SER A 6 32.51 57.15 -6.77
C SER A 6 33.41 55.91 -6.58
N LEU A 7 32.92 54.67 -6.71
CA LEU A 7 33.02 53.70 -7.85
C LEU A 7 32.71 52.32 -7.23
N ALA A 8 32.23 51.24 -7.85
CA ALA A 8 31.69 50.92 -9.17
C ALA A 8 31.08 49.51 -8.99
N THR A 9 29.79 49.32 -9.30
CA THR A 9 29.26 47.98 -9.53
C THR A 9 29.30 47.77 -11.04
N GLU A 10 30.01 46.74 -11.45
CA GLU A 10 30.36 46.47 -12.84
C GLU A 10 29.16 46.53 -13.77
N VAL A 11 29.30 47.41 -14.76
CA VAL A 11 28.51 47.41 -15.98
C VAL A 11 28.88 46.12 -16.72
N LEU A 12 28.02 45.11 -16.63
CA LEU A 12 28.06 43.98 -17.56
C LEU A 12 27.76 44.55 -18.95
N MET A 13 28.81 44.69 -19.77
CA MET A 13 28.72 45.23 -21.11
C MET A 13 27.76 44.40 -21.96
N LEU A 14 26.75 45.10 -22.51
CA LEU A 14 25.97 44.66 -23.65
C LEU A 14 26.90 44.47 -24.86
N THR A 15 27.26 43.22 -25.17
CA THR A 15 27.77 42.87 -26.49
C THR A 15 26.64 42.35 -27.37
N LYS A 16 26.39 43.14 -28.42
CA LYS A 16 25.60 42.91 -29.62
C LYS A 16 25.47 41.42 -30.00
N GLY A 17 24.23 40.96 -30.14
CA GLY A 17 23.94 39.66 -30.75
C GLY A 17 22.45 39.35 -30.65
N GLY A 18 21.68 39.66 -31.69
CA GLY A 18 20.25 39.31 -31.78
C GLY A 18 19.94 37.82 -31.62
N TYR A 19 20.97 36.96 -31.65
CA TYR A 19 20.90 35.54 -31.37
C TYR A 19 20.93 35.17 -29.86
N MET A 20 21.61 35.95 -29.00
CA MET A 20 21.74 35.63 -27.56
C MET A 20 20.46 35.87 -26.76
N ARG A 21 19.61 36.82 -27.18
CA ARG A 21 18.30 37.06 -26.53
C ARG A 21 17.30 35.91 -26.78
N LYS A 22 17.44 35.19 -27.90
CA LYS A 22 16.61 34.01 -28.18
C LYS A 22 17.05 32.79 -27.37
N LEU A 23 18.35 32.68 -27.06
CA LEU A 23 18.88 31.57 -26.26
C LEU A 23 18.44 31.62 -24.79
N ILE A 24 18.36 32.81 -24.20
CA ILE A 24 17.91 32.97 -22.81
C ILE A 24 16.41 32.62 -22.65
N ALA A 25 15.57 32.97 -23.63
CA ALA A 25 14.15 32.64 -23.62
C ALA A 25 13.88 31.13 -23.75
N VAL A 26 14.71 30.40 -24.51
CA VAL A 26 14.62 28.95 -24.64
C VAL A 26 15.04 28.25 -23.35
N LEU A 27 16.08 28.75 -22.66
CA LEU A 27 16.57 28.16 -21.41
C LEU A 27 15.57 28.30 -20.24
N THR A 28 14.78 29.38 -20.21
CA THR A 28 13.71 29.56 -19.21
C THR A 28 12.48 28.68 -19.45
N LEU A 29 12.24 28.23 -20.68
CA LEU A 29 11.10 27.35 -21.01
C LEU A 29 11.37 25.87 -20.65
N LEU A 30 12.65 25.49 -20.53
CA LEU A 30 13.09 24.13 -20.20
C LEU A 30 13.18 23.86 -18.69
N ALA A 31 13.02 24.89 -17.86
CA ALA A 31 13.21 24.81 -16.41
C ALA A 31 11.89 24.71 -15.62
N THR A 32 10.77 24.31 -16.26
CA THR A 32 9.55 24.00 -15.51
C THR A 32 9.72 22.63 -14.85
N PRO A 33 9.78 22.54 -13.51
CA PRO A 33 9.75 21.24 -12.85
C PRO A 33 8.42 20.57 -13.18
N VAL A 34 8.49 19.41 -13.83
CA VAL A 34 7.33 18.52 -13.97
C VAL A 34 7.15 17.88 -12.60
N ALA A 35 6.35 18.52 -11.75
CA ALA A 35 5.99 17.96 -10.45
C ALA A 35 5.05 16.77 -10.70
N ILE A 36 5.62 15.57 -10.74
CA ILE A 36 4.85 14.33 -10.66
C ILE A 36 4.50 14.16 -9.18
N GLY A 37 3.32 14.65 -8.79
CA GLY A 37 2.80 14.42 -7.45
C GLY A 37 2.49 12.94 -7.29
N GLU A 38 2.97 12.35 -6.21
CA GLU A 38 2.58 11.00 -5.80
C GLU A 38 1.09 11.00 -5.44
N THR A 39 0.28 10.21 -6.13
CA THR A 39 -1.19 10.18 -5.96
C THR A 39 -1.62 9.13 -4.93
N VAL A 40 -0.94 9.13 -3.79
CA VAL A 40 -1.15 8.16 -2.71
C VAL A 40 -1.90 8.81 -1.55
N ILE A 41 -2.93 8.10 -1.05
CA ILE A 41 -3.65 8.44 0.17
C ILE A 41 -3.10 7.56 1.30
N ASN A 42 -2.62 8.18 2.37
CA ASN A 42 -2.22 7.48 3.59
C ASN A 42 -3.35 7.56 4.62
N TYR A 43 -3.68 6.43 5.25
CA TYR A 43 -4.68 6.33 6.29
C TYR A 43 -4.05 6.19 7.67
N ASP A 44 -4.82 6.51 8.73
CA ASP A 44 -4.34 6.45 10.12
C ASP A 44 -3.97 5.02 10.59
N ASP A 45 -4.52 3.99 9.93
CA ASP A 45 -4.20 2.58 10.18
C ASP A 45 -2.91 2.11 9.49
N GLY A 46 -2.21 3.01 8.79
CA GLY A 46 -0.99 2.71 8.04
C GLY A 46 -1.24 2.11 6.65
N SER A 47 -2.50 1.85 6.28
CA SER A 47 -2.83 1.42 4.92
C SER A 47 -2.70 2.57 3.93
N THR A 48 -2.54 2.23 2.64
CA THR A 48 -2.44 3.19 1.55
C THR A 48 -3.47 2.92 0.46
N TYR A 49 -3.76 3.94 -0.35
CA TYR A 49 -4.50 3.78 -1.59
C TYR A 49 -3.86 4.63 -2.69
N THR A 50 -3.45 3.99 -3.78
CA THR A 50 -2.82 4.64 -4.93
C THR A 50 -3.85 4.91 -6.01
N LEU A 51 -4.05 6.19 -6.35
CA LEU A 51 -4.95 6.55 -7.45
C LEU A 51 -4.35 6.15 -8.80
N THR A 52 -5.20 5.58 -9.65
CA THR A 52 -4.88 5.34 -11.06
C THR A 52 -5.36 6.49 -11.94
N GLU A 53 -4.91 6.52 -13.20
CA GLU A 53 -5.28 7.56 -14.16
C GLU A 53 -6.81 7.62 -14.34
N GLY A 54 -7.37 8.83 -14.25
CA GLY A 54 -8.81 9.06 -14.38
C GLY A 54 -9.64 8.79 -13.11
N GLN A 55 -9.01 8.41 -11.99
CA GLN A 55 -9.69 8.34 -10.70
C GLN A 55 -9.76 9.70 -10.01
N GLU A 56 -10.89 9.97 -9.37
CA GLU A 56 -11.14 11.22 -8.65
C GLU A 56 -11.50 10.93 -7.19
N ILE A 57 -10.97 11.76 -6.28
CA ILE A 57 -11.29 11.68 -4.85
C ILE A 57 -12.25 12.81 -4.49
N TYR A 58 -13.25 12.45 -3.71
CA TYR A 58 -14.17 13.39 -3.09
C TYR A 58 -14.06 13.25 -1.57
N ILE A 59 -13.69 14.32 -0.88
CA ILE A 59 -13.53 14.34 0.58
C ILE A 59 -14.76 14.98 1.21
N SER A 60 -15.32 14.32 2.23
CA SER A 60 -16.44 14.82 3.00
C SER A 60 -16.17 14.73 4.48
N ASN A 61 -16.55 15.75 5.24
CA ASN A 61 -16.44 15.73 6.70
C ASN A 61 -17.70 15.12 7.35
N THR A 62 -17.64 14.82 8.65
CA THR A 62 -18.76 14.23 9.41
C THR A 62 -20.01 15.10 9.47
N ARG A 63 -19.92 16.38 9.09
CA ARG A 63 -21.03 17.34 9.06
C ARG A 63 -21.65 17.51 7.67
N SER A 64 -21.06 16.92 6.62
CA SER A 64 -21.53 17.03 5.24
C SER A 64 -21.43 15.67 4.54
N ALA A 65 -22.56 15.08 4.15
CA ALA A 65 -22.55 13.85 3.37
C ALA A 65 -22.27 14.13 1.89
N LEU A 66 -21.54 13.25 1.22
CA LEU A 66 -21.49 13.21 -0.24
C LEU A 66 -22.74 12.52 -0.79
N PHE A 67 -23.28 13.05 -1.88
CA PHE A 67 -24.46 12.50 -2.54
C PHE A 67 -24.16 12.16 -3.99
N LYS A 68 -24.59 10.98 -4.43
CA LYS A 68 -24.66 10.64 -5.85
C LYS A 68 -26.04 10.99 -6.39
N ARG A 69 -26.04 11.71 -7.51
CA ARG A 69 -27.24 11.97 -8.29
C ARG A 69 -27.61 10.72 -9.08
N GLN A 70 -28.85 10.26 -8.94
CA GLN A 70 -29.43 9.17 -9.70
C GLN A 70 -30.62 9.69 -10.49
N LEU A 71 -30.52 9.62 -11.82
CA LEU A 71 -31.62 9.92 -12.72
C LEU A 71 -32.45 8.65 -12.96
N MET A 72 -33.75 8.73 -12.76
CA MET A 72 -34.68 7.64 -12.96
C MET A 72 -35.23 7.65 -14.40
N LYS A 73 -35.77 6.52 -14.85
CA LYS A 73 -36.34 6.39 -16.22
C LYS A 73 -37.48 7.37 -16.47
N ASN A 74 -38.22 7.75 -15.43
CA ASN A 74 -39.30 8.73 -15.48
C ASN A 74 -38.81 10.19 -15.39
N LYS A 75 -37.50 10.43 -15.51
CA LYS A 75 -36.83 11.74 -15.38
C LYS A 75 -36.80 12.33 -13.97
N ASP A 76 -37.25 11.59 -12.95
CA ASP A 76 -37.07 12.02 -11.56
C ASP A 76 -35.59 11.96 -11.18
N THR A 77 -35.17 12.89 -10.31
CA THR A 77 -33.80 12.96 -9.81
C THR A 77 -33.79 12.67 -8.32
N PHE A 78 -33.07 11.64 -7.91
CA PHE A 78 -32.82 11.31 -6.51
C PHE A 78 -31.37 11.56 -6.13
N PHE A 79 -31.15 12.02 -4.91
CA PHE A 79 -29.82 12.12 -4.33
C PHE A 79 -29.68 11.05 -3.26
N ARG A 80 -28.71 10.14 -3.45
CA ARG A 80 -28.42 9.07 -2.49
C ARG A 80 -27.11 9.35 -1.80
N VAL A 81 -27.08 9.17 -0.48
CA VAL A 81 -25.84 9.28 0.29
C VAL A 81 -24.83 8.27 -0.23
N GLN A 82 -23.65 8.76 -0.59
CA GLN A 82 -22.52 7.94 -0.99
C GLN A 82 -21.83 7.41 0.27
N LYS A 83 -21.75 6.09 0.40
CA LYS A 83 -20.93 5.48 1.44
C LYS A 83 -19.44 5.71 1.14
N PRO A 84 -18.60 5.97 2.17
CA PRO A 84 -17.16 6.05 2.00
C PRO A 84 -16.61 4.82 1.30
N TRP A 85 -15.60 5.03 0.45
CA TRP A 85 -14.91 3.95 -0.25
C TRP A 85 -13.95 3.23 0.70
N SER A 86 -14.04 1.90 0.76
CA SER A 86 -13.26 1.09 1.71
C SER A 86 -12.08 0.36 1.10
N SER A 87 -11.83 0.47 -0.21
CA SER A 87 -10.70 -0.22 -0.84
C SER A 87 -9.36 0.37 -0.39
N ARG A 88 -8.34 -0.47 -0.39
CA ARG A 88 -6.95 -0.19 -0.04
C ARG A 88 -6.03 -0.90 -1.02
N ASP A 89 -4.79 -0.45 -1.11
CA ASP A 89 -3.74 -1.15 -1.84
C ASP A 89 -3.48 -2.49 -1.15
N TYR A 90 -3.33 -3.55 -1.95
CA TYR A 90 -3.00 -4.87 -1.45
C TYR A 90 -1.54 -4.87 -0.98
N VAL A 91 -1.34 -5.27 0.29
CA VAL A 91 -0.02 -5.55 0.84
C VAL A 91 0.08 -7.06 1.01
N PRO A 92 1.04 -7.74 0.34
CA PRO A 92 1.28 -9.14 0.57
C PRO A 92 1.63 -9.36 2.05
N GLU A 93 0.85 -10.18 2.73
CA GLU A 93 1.23 -10.64 4.05
C GLU A 93 2.42 -11.60 3.90
N PRO A 94 3.42 -11.50 4.80
CA PRO A 94 4.53 -12.45 4.81
C PRO A 94 3.94 -13.86 4.94
N GLN A 95 4.13 -14.67 3.91
CA GLN A 95 3.73 -16.06 3.95
C GLN A 95 4.73 -16.82 4.82
N ASP A 96 4.22 -17.71 5.66
CA ASP A 96 5.04 -18.72 6.30
C ASP A 96 5.82 -19.47 5.20
N PRO A 97 7.16 -19.66 5.35
CA PRO A 97 7.94 -20.44 4.38
C PRO A 97 7.44 -21.87 4.18
N PHE A 98 6.65 -22.41 5.11
CA PHE A 98 6.21 -23.78 5.06
C PHE A 98 4.89 -23.95 4.30
N VAL A 99 4.83 -25.02 3.49
CA VAL A 99 3.60 -25.41 2.80
C VAL A 99 2.63 -25.95 3.85
N VAL A 100 1.44 -25.34 3.94
CA VAL A 100 0.37 -25.78 4.84
C VAL A 100 0.08 -27.28 4.65
N GLY A 101 0.11 -28.04 5.75
CA GLY A 101 -0.03 -29.50 5.76
C GLY A 101 1.22 -30.29 5.35
N GLY A 102 2.34 -29.62 5.08
CA GLY A 102 3.65 -30.23 4.88
C GLY A 102 4.30 -30.62 6.21
N HIS A 103 5.34 -31.47 6.13
CA HIS A 103 6.07 -31.96 7.31
C HIS A 103 6.61 -30.82 8.18
N ASP A 104 7.35 -29.88 7.57
CA ASP A 104 7.96 -28.75 8.28
C ASP A 104 6.91 -27.82 8.89
N TRP A 105 5.76 -27.65 8.21
CA TRP A 105 4.64 -26.87 8.74
C TRP A 105 4.01 -27.57 9.95
N CYS A 106 3.71 -28.87 9.85
CA CYS A 106 3.12 -29.63 10.95
C CYS A 106 4.00 -29.63 12.21
N LYS A 107 5.33 -29.65 12.03
CA LYS A 107 6.33 -29.60 13.11
C LYS A 107 6.45 -28.21 13.76
N ALA A 108 6.37 -27.15 12.96
CA ALA A 108 6.50 -25.77 13.44
C ALA A 108 5.18 -25.18 14.00
N TYR A 109 4.03 -25.69 13.55
CA TYR A 109 2.72 -25.20 13.94
C TYR A 109 2.44 -25.44 15.43
N VAL A 110 1.89 -24.43 16.11
CA VAL A 110 1.51 -24.50 17.52
C VAL A 110 -0.02 -24.66 17.62
N PRO A 111 -0.53 -25.86 17.95
CA PRO A 111 -1.97 -26.08 18.06
C PRO A 111 -2.60 -25.15 19.08
N TRP A 112 -3.75 -24.57 18.73
CA TRP A 112 -4.54 -23.66 19.56
C TRP A 112 -3.86 -22.36 20.01
N GLY A 113 -2.64 -22.05 19.52
CA GLY A 113 -1.93 -20.83 19.89
C GLY A 113 -2.69 -19.54 19.54
N GLU A 114 -3.45 -19.57 18.45
CA GLU A 114 -4.28 -18.46 17.97
C GLU A 114 -5.79 -18.75 18.08
N GLY A 115 -6.17 -19.85 18.75
CA GLY A 115 -7.56 -20.34 18.79
C GLY A 115 -7.98 -21.10 17.53
N LEU A 116 -9.28 -21.04 17.19
CA LEU A 116 -9.86 -21.78 16.06
C LEU A 116 -9.69 -21.01 14.74
N THR A 117 -8.67 -21.36 13.97
CA THR A 117 -8.37 -20.82 12.64
C THR A 117 -8.49 -21.90 11.55
N PHE A 118 -8.44 -21.51 10.27
CA PHE A 118 -8.40 -22.48 9.17
C PHE A 118 -7.16 -23.37 9.22
N ASP A 119 -6.04 -22.83 9.68
CA ASP A 119 -4.80 -23.55 9.88
C ASP A 119 -4.93 -24.59 10.99
N MET A 120 -5.61 -24.26 12.10
CA MET A 120 -5.88 -25.21 13.18
C MET A 120 -6.71 -26.41 12.69
N ILE A 121 -7.75 -26.14 11.90
CA ILE A 121 -8.59 -27.17 11.29
C ILE A 121 -7.77 -28.02 10.31
N THR A 122 -6.84 -27.41 9.58
CA THR A 122 -5.98 -28.12 8.64
C THR A 122 -4.96 -29.00 9.36
N TRP A 123 -4.38 -28.50 10.45
CA TRP A 123 -3.45 -29.25 11.28
C TRP A 123 -4.11 -30.49 11.87
N GLN A 124 -5.31 -30.36 12.45
CA GLN A 124 -6.12 -31.50 12.92
C GLN A 124 -6.46 -32.53 11.85
N LYS A 125 -6.55 -32.14 10.58
CA LYS A 125 -6.91 -33.07 9.50
C LYS A 125 -5.71 -33.75 8.86
N VAL A 126 -4.54 -33.12 8.92
CA VAL A 126 -3.37 -33.51 8.11
C VAL A 126 -2.20 -33.92 8.97
N CYS A 127 -2.05 -33.32 10.15
CA CYS A 127 -0.90 -33.49 11.04
C CYS A 127 -1.22 -34.29 12.31
N ASP A 128 -2.49 -34.32 12.73
CA ASP A 128 -3.02 -34.98 13.94
C ASP A 128 -4.25 -35.82 13.57
N ASP A 129 -4.07 -36.83 12.70
CA ASP A 129 -5.16 -37.60 12.09
C ASP A 129 -5.84 -38.57 13.07
N ASP A 130 -5.17 -38.89 14.19
CA ASP A 130 -5.73 -39.66 15.30
C ASP A 130 -6.32 -38.79 16.42
N ASN A 131 -6.20 -37.46 16.31
CA ASN A 131 -6.71 -36.44 17.24
C ASN A 131 -6.16 -36.60 18.67
N ASP A 132 -4.93 -37.08 18.83
CA ASP A 132 -4.26 -37.15 20.12
C ASP A 132 -3.64 -35.80 20.55
N GLY A 133 -3.67 -34.81 19.65
CA GLY A 133 -3.17 -33.46 19.87
C GLY A 133 -1.64 -33.35 19.76
N LYS A 134 -0.97 -34.37 19.21
CA LYS A 134 0.47 -34.44 19.07
C LYS A 134 0.83 -34.72 17.62
N TYR A 135 1.94 -34.13 17.20
CA TYR A 135 2.46 -34.39 15.87
C TYR A 135 3.35 -35.64 15.83
N GLY A 136 3.01 -36.60 14.96
CA GLY A 136 3.86 -37.70 14.51
C GLY A 136 3.78 -38.99 15.33
N CYS A 137 2.95 -39.06 16.38
CA CYS A 137 2.91 -40.19 17.31
C CYS A 137 1.62 -40.99 17.20
N GLY A 138 1.41 -41.66 16.06
CA GLY A 138 0.18 -42.39 15.77
C GLY A 138 -0.47 -41.96 14.45
N ASP A 139 -0.09 -40.78 13.96
CA ASP A 139 -0.56 -40.22 12.70
C ASP A 139 -0.18 -41.06 11.49
N THR A 140 -1.16 -41.51 10.71
CA THR A 140 -0.90 -42.37 9.54
C THR A 140 0.06 -41.76 8.53
N ARG A 141 0.06 -40.42 8.42
CA ARG A 141 0.87 -39.69 7.43
C ARG A 141 2.29 -39.37 7.87
N PHE A 142 2.52 -39.21 9.17
CA PHE A 142 3.79 -38.76 9.73
C PHE A 142 4.28 -39.61 10.92
N ASN A 143 3.75 -40.83 11.04
CA ASN A 143 4.03 -41.77 12.12
C ASN A 143 5.53 -41.99 12.32
N ALA A 144 6.01 -41.81 13.55
CA ALA A 144 7.39 -42.05 13.95
C ALA A 144 8.42 -41.33 13.05
N SER A 145 8.06 -40.18 12.46
CA SER A 145 9.06 -39.37 11.78
C SER A 145 10.17 -39.01 12.78
N GLU A 146 11.45 -39.13 12.37
CA GLU A 146 12.62 -38.85 13.22
C GLU A 146 12.62 -37.43 13.80
N ASP A 147 11.77 -36.59 13.23
CA ASP A 147 11.54 -35.17 13.51
C ASP A 147 10.20 -34.86 14.18
N GLY A 148 9.26 -35.81 14.22
CA GLY A 148 8.07 -35.78 15.05
C GLY A 148 8.50 -35.95 16.50
N GLY A 149 7.93 -35.19 17.43
CA GLY A 149 8.40 -35.15 18.81
C GLY A 149 8.62 -36.56 19.36
N VAL A 150 9.71 -36.77 20.11
CA VAL A 150 10.09 -38.07 20.67
C VAL A 150 8.85 -38.69 21.32
N CYS A 151 8.30 -39.73 20.69
CA CYS A 151 7.12 -40.41 21.22
C CYS A 151 7.54 -41.05 22.53
N SER A 152 7.27 -40.34 23.61
CA SER A 152 7.54 -40.81 24.95
C SER A 152 6.51 -41.89 25.22
N SER A 153 6.99 -43.14 25.24
CA SER A 153 6.21 -44.35 25.54
C SER A 153 5.42 -44.23 26.83
#